data_AF-A0A4C1SCC2-F1
#
_entry.id   AF-A0A4C1SCC2-F1
#
_cell.length_a   1.000
_cell.length_b   1.000
_cell.length_c   1.000
_cell.angle_alpha   90.00
_cell.angle_beta   90.00
_cell.angle_gamma   90.00
#
_symmetry.space_group_name_H-M   'P 1'
#
loop_
_entity.id
_entity.type
_entity.pdbx_description
1 polymer ?
#
loop_
_entity_poly.entity_id
_entity_poly.type
_entity_poly.pdbx_seq_one_letter_code
_entity_poly.pdbx_strand_id
1 'polypeptide(L)'
;MPNPHNSYAPERSDITAQWFVDGSSYMSAVADALEAATEEIYITDWWLSPEIYMKRPAVDGDYWRLDKILLRKAQEGVRIFVLLFKEVEMALGINSYYSKQSLVNLHENIKGKDLVSRLTMNEGDKTPEPIKDAKQLVFTIPQINETHCLDDPTPFQTQILDDYYGQAKYWFGKDYSNFIMKDWMHLDAPFVDMIDRTTTPRMPWHDAIYNGRSCRTRRGSSFHTTLECHET
;
A
#
# COMPACT_ATOMS: atom_id res chain seq x y z
N MET A 1 -20.72 -29.10 -9.28
CA MET A 1 -20.97 -28.08 -10.33
C MET A 1 -19.87 -27.05 -10.25
N PRO A 2 -19.42 -26.44 -11.36
CA PRO A 2 -18.49 -25.32 -11.31
C PRO A 2 -19.13 -24.14 -10.56
N ASN A 3 -18.29 -23.29 -9.95
CA ASN A 3 -18.77 -22.07 -9.31
C ASN A 3 -19.40 -21.12 -10.35
N PRO A 4 -20.23 -20.15 -9.91
CA PRO A 4 -20.76 -19.11 -10.80
C PRO A 4 -19.66 -18.45 -11.65
N HIS A 5 -19.97 -18.19 -12.92
CA HIS A 5 -19.05 -17.58 -13.90
C HIS A 5 -17.73 -18.34 -14.11
N ASN A 6 -17.67 -19.64 -13.79
CA ASN A 6 -16.43 -20.44 -13.79
C ASN A 6 -15.32 -19.86 -12.90
N SER A 7 -15.70 -19.12 -11.85
CA SER A 7 -14.76 -18.55 -10.90
C SER A 7 -14.00 -19.62 -10.12
N TYR A 8 -12.74 -19.36 -9.77
CA TYR A 8 -12.01 -20.17 -8.80
C TYR A 8 -12.68 -20.14 -7.41
N ALA A 9 -13.38 -19.04 -7.08
CA ALA A 9 -14.04 -18.84 -5.78
C ALA A 9 -15.51 -19.28 -5.81
N PRO A 10 -16.03 -19.93 -4.76
CA PRO A 10 -17.47 -20.15 -4.60
C PRO A 10 -18.19 -18.86 -4.20
N GLU A 11 -19.50 -18.81 -4.45
CA GLU A 11 -20.38 -17.77 -3.91
C GLU A 11 -20.48 -17.88 -2.38
N ARG A 12 -20.56 -16.74 -1.69
CA ARG A 12 -20.68 -16.67 -0.23
C ARG A 12 -21.76 -15.66 0.15
N SER A 13 -22.74 -16.11 0.92
CA SER A 13 -23.75 -15.24 1.52
C SER A 13 -23.25 -14.64 2.83
N ASP A 14 -23.94 -13.62 3.33
CA ASP A 14 -23.74 -13.06 4.67
C ASP A 14 -22.32 -12.52 4.93
N ILE A 15 -21.66 -12.05 3.87
CA ILE A 15 -20.34 -11.43 3.95
C ILE A 15 -20.48 -9.94 4.28
N THR A 16 -19.79 -9.50 5.33
CA THR A 16 -19.59 -8.07 5.56
C THR A 16 -18.65 -7.50 4.49
N ALA A 17 -19.12 -6.49 3.80
CA ALA A 17 -18.34 -5.72 2.85
C ALA A 17 -18.43 -4.22 3.16
N GLN A 18 -17.38 -3.51 2.78
CA GLN A 18 -17.26 -2.08 2.87
C GLN A 18 -16.74 -1.56 1.53
N TRP A 19 -17.21 -0.40 1.13
CA TRP A 19 -16.70 0.31 -0.04
C TRP A 19 -16.21 1.67 0.41
N PHE A 20 -15.23 2.20 -0.31
CA PHE A 20 -14.62 3.49 -0.07
C PHE A 20 -14.72 4.32 -1.34
N VAL A 21 -15.06 5.59 -1.17
CA VAL A 21 -14.93 6.60 -2.22
C VAL A 21 -13.64 7.35 -1.95
N ASP A 22 -12.80 7.41 -2.98
CA ASP A 22 -11.45 7.95 -2.94
C ASP A 22 -10.54 7.21 -1.95
N GLY A 23 -9.25 7.52 -1.97
CA GLY A 23 -8.29 6.79 -1.17
C GLY A 23 -8.16 7.28 0.28
N SER A 24 -8.71 8.42 0.70
CA SER A 24 -8.48 8.94 2.06
C SER A 24 -8.97 8.00 3.16
N SER A 25 -10.23 7.55 3.06
CA SER A 25 -10.85 6.66 4.03
C SER A 25 -10.27 5.23 3.89
N TYR A 26 -10.00 4.81 2.66
CA TYR A 26 -9.36 3.53 2.36
C TYR A 26 -7.96 3.41 2.98
N MET A 27 -7.07 4.37 2.70
CA MET A 27 -5.68 4.36 3.19
C MET A 27 -5.63 4.40 4.72
N SER A 28 -6.50 5.20 5.37
CA SER A 28 -6.59 5.20 6.83
C SER A 28 -6.98 3.84 7.37
N ALA A 29 -7.97 3.18 6.76
CA ALA A 29 -8.46 1.90 7.21
C ALA A 29 -7.45 0.76 6.93
N VAL A 30 -6.67 0.87 5.85
CA VAL A 30 -5.51 0.01 5.59
C VAL A 30 -4.41 0.21 6.65
N ALA A 31 -4.14 1.46 7.05
CA ALA A 31 -3.15 1.76 8.08
C ALA A 31 -3.50 1.07 9.42
N ASP A 32 -4.76 1.16 9.83
CA ASP A 32 -5.25 0.54 11.06
C ASP A 32 -5.13 -0.99 11.01
N ALA A 33 -5.43 -1.57 9.85
CA ALA A 33 -5.38 -3.01 9.67
C ALA A 33 -3.93 -3.54 9.55
N LEU A 34 -3.00 -2.75 8.99
CA LEU A 34 -1.56 -3.03 9.05
C LEU A 34 -1.04 -3.02 10.49
N GLU A 35 -1.41 -1.98 11.26
CA GLU A 35 -0.99 -1.83 12.65
C GLU A 35 -1.51 -2.99 13.53
N ALA A 36 -2.72 -3.48 13.26
CA ALA A 36 -3.36 -4.59 13.97
C ALA A 36 -2.84 -5.99 13.56
N ALA A 37 -2.03 -6.12 12.50
CA ALA A 37 -1.55 -7.42 12.01
C ALA A 37 -0.62 -8.10 13.04
N THR A 38 -0.72 -9.43 13.21
CA THR A 38 0.09 -10.16 14.20
C THR A 38 0.91 -11.30 13.63
N GLU A 39 0.60 -11.76 12.41
CA GLU A 39 1.25 -12.96 11.84
C GLU A 39 1.91 -12.67 10.49
N GLU A 40 1.12 -12.20 9.53
CA GLU A 40 1.56 -12.02 8.15
C GLU A 40 0.93 -10.77 7.53
N ILE A 41 1.70 -10.07 6.69
CA ILE A 41 1.23 -8.99 5.81
C ILE A 41 1.57 -9.37 4.38
N TYR A 42 0.61 -9.31 3.48
CA TYR A 42 0.81 -9.50 2.04
C TYR A 42 0.52 -8.19 1.31
N ILE A 43 1.40 -7.75 0.42
CA ILE A 43 1.20 -6.55 -0.38
C ILE A 43 1.38 -6.92 -1.84
N THR A 44 0.40 -6.59 -2.67
CA THR A 44 0.51 -6.70 -4.13
C THR A 44 0.21 -5.36 -4.74
N ASP A 45 1.05 -4.88 -5.64
CA ASP A 45 0.84 -3.55 -6.23
C ASP A 45 1.44 -3.49 -7.63
N TRP A 46 0.82 -2.71 -8.51
CA TRP A 46 1.42 -2.33 -9.78
C TRP A 46 2.53 -1.30 -9.56
N TRP A 47 2.32 -0.35 -8.64
CA TRP A 47 3.32 0.63 -8.26
C TRP A 47 3.14 1.10 -6.82
N LEU A 48 4.16 0.83 -6.00
CA LEU A 48 4.15 1.11 -4.57
C LEU A 48 5.22 2.13 -4.23
N SER A 49 4.88 3.21 -3.51
CA SER A 49 5.89 4.04 -2.85
C SER A 49 6.01 3.72 -1.36
N PRO A 50 7.20 3.29 -0.91
CA PRO A 50 7.43 2.97 0.50
C PRO A 50 7.17 4.16 1.44
N GLU A 51 7.40 5.39 1.00
CA GLU A 51 7.36 6.59 1.85
C GLU A 51 6.00 7.31 1.86
N ILE A 52 4.94 6.71 1.30
CA ILE A 52 3.60 7.31 1.33
C ILE A 52 3.02 7.34 2.76
N TYR A 53 2.31 8.44 3.06
CA TYR A 53 1.55 8.60 4.30
C TYR A 53 0.14 8.03 4.16
N MET A 54 -0.17 7.05 5.01
CA MET A 54 -1.46 6.35 5.03
C MET A 54 -2.57 7.15 5.70
N LYS A 55 -2.21 8.09 6.59
CA LYS A 55 -3.13 9.05 7.22
C LYS A 55 -2.61 10.47 7.05
N ARG A 56 -3.53 11.40 6.79
CA ARG A 56 -3.24 12.80 6.45
C ARG A 56 -4.19 13.76 7.18
N PRO A 57 -3.75 14.98 7.53
CA PRO A 57 -2.36 15.47 7.43
C PRO A 57 -1.43 14.66 8.35
N ALA A 58 -0.12 14.67 8.09
CA ALA A 58 0.86 13.87 8.84
C ALA A 58 1.13 14.44 10.24
N VAL A 59 0.07 14.53 11.06
CA VAL A 59 0.10 15.09 12.41
C VAL A 59 0.93 14.23 13.35
N ASP A 60 1.00 12.93 13.07
CA ASP A 60 1.74 11.98 13.90
C ASP A 60 3.21 11.80 13.44
N GLY A 61 3.74 12.77 12.70
CA GLY A 61 5.07 12.65 12.09
C GLY A 61 5.11 11.49 11.09
N ASP A 62 6.16 10.66 11.15
CA ASP A 62 6.33 9.51 10.26
C ASP A 62 5.62 8.23 10.73
N TYR A 63 4.81 8.29 11.80
CA TYR A 63 4.16 7.11 12.39
C TYR A 63 3.30 6.34 11.37
N TRP A 64 2.47 7.06 10.60
CA TRP A 64 1.57 6.48 9.60
C TRP A 64 2.19 6.36 8.20
N ARG A 65 3.51 6.48 8.08
CA ARG A 65 4.21 6.23 6.82
C ARG A 65 4.32 4.72 6.57
N LEU A 66 4.06 4.27 5.35
CA LEU A 66 3.95 2.84 5.04
C LEU A 66 5.20 2.04 5.45
N ASP A 67 6.39 2.46 5.02
CA ASP A 67 7.66 1.85 5.40
C ASP A 67 7.85 1.76 6.92
N LYS A 68 7.43 2.79 7.67
CA LYS A 68 7.52 2.83 9.14
C LYS A 68 6.56 1.87 9.81
N ILE A 69 5.33 1.77 9.34
CA ILE A 69 4.37 0.77 9.82
C ILE A 69 4.96 -0.63 9.59
N LEU A 70 5.40 -0.93 8.36
CA LEU A 70 5.94 -2.24 8.01
C LEU A 70 7.19 -2.59 8.82
N LEU A 71 8.09 -1.61 9.06
CA LEU A 71 9.26 -1.81 9.92
C LEU A 71 8.85 -2.21 11.35
N ARG A 72 7.91 -1.48 11.98
CA ARG A 72 7.43 -1.81 13.33
C ARG A 72 6.84 -3.21 13.39
N LYS A 73 5.96 -3.55 12.44
CA LYS A 73 5.35 -4.89 12.38
C LYS A 73 6.38 -5.98 12.14
N ALA A 74 7.37 -5.73 11.30
CA ALA A 74 8.45 -6.68 11.05
C ALA A 74 9.31 -6.93 12.30
N GLN A 75 9.55 -5.89 13.12
CA GLN A 75 10.26 -5.99 14.41
C GLN A 75 9.46 -6.76 15.46
N GLU A 76 8.12 -6.68 15.42
CA GLU A 76 7.22 -7.49 16.25
C GLU A 76 7.15 -8.97 15.82
N GLY A 77 7.82 -9.34 14.73
CA GLY A 77 7.84 -10.71 14.21
C GLY A 77 6.81 -11.01 13.12
N VAL A 78 6.05 -10.00 12.66
CA VAL A 78 5.12 -10.15 11.53
C VAL A 78 5.90 -10.37 10.25
N ARG A 79 5.53 -11.40 9.47
CA ARG A 79 6.18 -11.72 8.20
C ARG A 79 5.52 -10.95 7.06
N ILE A 80 6.30 -10.18 6.31
CA ILE A 80 5.78 -9.28 5.30
C ILE A 80 6.23 -9.76 3.92
N PHE A 81 5.29 -9.95 3.01
CA PHE A 81 5.51 -10.44 1.66
C PHE A 81 5.01 -9.41 0.65
N VAL A 82 5.94 -8.84 -0.13
CA VAL A 82 5.62 -7.81 -1.12
C VAL A 82 5.82 -8.38 -2.52
N LEU A 83 4.83 -8.22 -3.38
CA LEU A 83 4.82 -8.64 -4.78
C LEU A 83 4.54 -7.43 -5.68
N LEU A 84 5.57 -6.90 -6.33
CA LEU A 84 5.45 -5.73 -7.19
C LEU A 84 5.46 -6.13 -8.66
N PHE A 85 4.71 -5.41 -9.50
CA PHE A 85 4.90 -5.47 -10.94
C PHE A 85 6.32 -5.05 -11.30
N LYS A 86 6.95 -5.78 -12.24
CA LYS A 86 8.26 -5.43 -12.77
C LYS A 86 8.08 -4.82 -14.14
N GLU A 87 8.38 -3.54 -14.23
CA GLU A 87 8.35 -2.77 -15.45
C GLU A 87 9.49 -3.11 -16.40
N VAL A 88 9.29 -2.70 -17.66
CA VAL A 88 10.38 -2.50 -18.60
C VAL A 88 10.89 -1.08 -18.40
N GLU A 89 12.08 -0.93 -17.84
CA GLU A 89 12.64 0.35 -17.36
C GLU A 89 12.64 1.48 -18.41
N MET A 90 12.75 1.15 -19.70
CA MET A 90 12.70 2.16 -20.78
C MET A 90 11.29 2.67 -21.11
N ALA A 91 10.24 1.99 -20.61
CA ALA A 91 8.85 2.27 -20.97
C ALA A 91 8.03 2.90 -19.82
N LEU A 92 8.42 2.67 -18.56
CA LEU A 92 7.70 3.14 -17.38
C LEU A 92 8.68 3.59 -16.29
N GLY A 93 8.45 4.77 -15.72
CA GLY A 93 9.30 5.38 -14.69
C GLY A 93 8.99 4.98 -13.24
N ILE A 94 8.27 3.87 -13.01
CA ILE A 94 7.76 3.48 -11.69
C ILE A 94 8.82 2.95 -10.71
N ASN A 95 9.99 2.54 -11.22
CA ASN A 95 11.15 2.08 -10.44
C ASN A 95 10.78 1.04 -9.36
N SER A 96 10.18 -0.09 -9.77
CA SER A 96 9.82 -1.17 -8.83
C SER A 96 11.04 -1.72 -8.08
N TYR A 97 12.22 -1.60 -8.68
CA TYR A 97 13.49 -1.95 -8.03
C TYR A 97 13.73 -1.10 -6.78
N TYR A 98 13.59 0.22 -6.86
CA TYR A 98 13.71 1.11 -5.70
C TYR A 98 12.74 0.72 -4.60
N SER A 99 11.45 0.60 -4.91
CA SER A 99 10.42 0.29 -3.91
C SER A 99 10.67 -1.04 -3.22
N LYS A 100 11.01 -2.08 -4.00
CA LYS A 100 11.36 -3.39 -3.45
C LYS A 100 12.60 -3.31 -2.55
N GLN A 101 13.66 -2.66 -3.02
CA GLN A 101 14.92 -2.60 -2.30
C GLN A 101 14.78 -1.81 -1.00
N SER A 102 14.09 -0.68 -1.04
CA SER A 102 13.77 0.14 0.14
C SER A 102 13.03 -0.67 1.19
N LEU A 103 12.01 -1.45 0.80
CA LEU A 103 11.24 -2.27 1.75
C LEU A 103 12.02 -3.49 2.29
N VAL A 104 12.70 -4.24 1.43
CA VAL A 104 13.46 -5.44 1.83
C VAL A 104 14.64 -5.09 2.73
N ASN A 105 15.23 -3.90 2.57
CA ASN A 105 16.32 -3.42 3.40
C ASN A 105 15.88 -2.99 4.81
N LEU A 106 14.59 -2.81 5.07
CA LEU A 106 14.09 -2.39 6.39
C LEU A 106 14.31 -3.46 7.46
N HIS A 107 14.01 -4.74 7.13
CA HIS A 107 14.05 -5.81 8.10
C HIS A 107 14.08 -7.20 7.43
N GLU A 108 14.70 -8.19 8.07
CA GLU A 108 14.78 -9.55 7.52
C GLU A 108 13.42 -10.24 7.35
N ASN A 109 12.41 -9.84 8.13
CA ASN A 109 11.04 -10.35 8.01
C ASN A 109 10.27 -9.80 6.80
N ILE A 110 10.86 -8.88 6.03
CA ILE A 110 10.27 -8.31 4.82
C ILE A 110 10.91 -8.98 3.59
N LYS A 111 10.09 -9.70 2.82
CA LYS A 111 10.51 -10.42 1.62
C LYS A 111 9.81 -9.87 0.38
N GLY A 112 10.59 -9.43 -0.61
CA GLY A 112 10.08 -8.92 -1.89
C GLY A 112 10.29 -9.90 -3.04
N LYS A 113 9.30 -10.02 -3.93
CA LYS A 113 9.42 -10.73 -5.23
C LYS A 113 8.82 -9.89 -6.36
N ASP A 114 9.31 -10.12 -7.57
CA ASP A 114 8.81 -9.47 -8.79
C ASP A 114 7.72 -10.34 -9.44
N LEU A 115 6.57 -9.76 -9.82
CA LEU A 115 5.45 -10.47 -10.42
C LEU A 115 5.84 -11.15 -11.74
N VAL A 116 6.63 -10.47 -12.57
CA VAL A 116 7.06 -10.97 -13.89
C VAL A 116 8.06 -12.12 -13.79
N SER A 117 8.87 -12.18 -12.71
CA SER A 117 9.81 -13.28 -12.51
C SER A 117 9.14 -14.64 -12.32
N ARG A 118 7.82 -14.68 -12.05
CA ARG A 118 7.02 -15.92 -12.03
C ARG A 118 6.48 -16.32 -13.40
N LEU A 119 6.46 -15.41 -14.37
CA LEU A 119 5.92 -15.63 -15.72
C LEU A 119 7.00 -16.04 -16.73
N THR A 120 8.27 -15.67 -16.51
CA THR A 120 9.39 -16.10 -17.34
C THR A 120 10.05 -17.35 -16.75
N MET A 121 9.57 -18.53 -17.14
CA MET A 121 10.32 -19.78 -16.91
C MET A 121 11.49 -19.85 -17.91
N ASN A 122 12.72 -19.95 -17.43
CA ASN A 122 13.85 -20.32 -18.29
C ASN A 122 13.87 -21.84 -18.45
N GLU A 123 14.07 -22.34 -19.68
CA GLU A 123 14.31 -23.76 -19.95
C GLU A 123 15.53 -24.24 -19.15
N GLY A 124 15.29 -25.01 -18.10
CA GLY A 124 16.33 -25.60 -17.25
C GLY A 124 16.16 -25.31 -15.75
N ASP A 125 15.32 -24.34 -15.38
CA ASP A 125 14.97 -24.16 -13.97
C ASP A 125 14.00 -25.27 -13.54
N LYS A 126 14.28 -25.93 -12.42
CA LYS A 126 13.35 -26.93 -11.86
C LYS A 126 12.01 -26.24 -11.71
N THR A 127 10.93 -26.86 -12.22
CA THR A 127 9.57 -26.38 -11.99
C THR A 127 9.45 -26.03 -10.51
N PRO A 128 9.25 -24.74 -10.15
CA PRO A 128 8.88 -24.42 -8.79
C PRO A 128 7.65 -25.27 -8.53
N GLU A 129 7.63 -26.05 -7.43
CA GLU A 129 6.40 -26.75 -7.08
C GLU A 129 5.27 -25.73 -7.18
N PRO A 130 4.20 -26.01 -7.97
CA PRO A 130 3.07 -25.11 -8.01
C PRO A 130 2.71 -24.84 -6.57
N ILE A 131 2.52 -23.58 -6.20
CA ILE A 131 2.04 -23.26 -4.86
C ILE A 131 0.67 -23.95 -4.78
N LYS A 132 0.65 -25.16 -4.20
CA LYS A 132 -0.55 -26.01 -4.02
C LYS A 132 -1.58 -25.30 -3.13
N ASP A 133 -1.13 -24.25 -2.47
CA ASP A 133 -1.86 -23.31 -1.64
C ASP A 133 -1.70 -21.89 -2.19
N ALA A 134 -2.18 -21.61 -3.41
CA ALA A 134 -2.56 -20.24 -3.76
C ALA A 134 -3.77 -19.85 -2.90
N LYS A 135 -3.56 -19.75 -1.58
CA LYS A 135 -4.57 -19.36 -0.61
C LYS A 135 -4.98 -17.95 -1.02
N GLN A 136 -6.21 -17.85 -1.49
CA GLN A 136 -6.90 -16.60 -1.70
C GLN A 136 -6.58 -15.67 -0.53
N LEU A 137 -5.92 -14.57 -0.87
CA LEU A 137 -5.56 -13.53 0.07
C LEU A 137 -6.83 -12.77 0.45
N VAL A 138 -7.21 -12.81 1.72
CA VAL A 138 -8.38 -12.05 2.18
C VAL A 138 -8.12 -11.25 3.44
N PHE A 139 -8.51 -10.00 3.26
CA PHE A 139 -8.62 -8.81 4.07
C PHE A 139 -9.58 -8.93 5.26
N THR A 140 -9.21 -8.29 6.35
CA THR A 140 -10.17 -7.71 7.28
C THR A 140 -9.66 -6.32 7.64
N ILE A 141 -10.23 -5.30 7.01
CA ILE A 141 -10.23 -3.97 7.62
C ILE A 141 -11.32 -4.04 8.71
N PRO A 142 -10.99 -3.79 9.99
CA PRO A 142 -12.01 -3.66 11.03
C PRO A 142 -13.03 -2.60 10.60
N GLN A 143 -14.32 -2.79 10.88
CA GLN A 143 -15.30 -1.72 10.64
C GLN A 143 -14.82 -0.47 11.38
N ILE A 144 -14.52 0.58 10.62
CA ILE A 144 -14.18 1.87 11.17
C ILE A 144 -15.47 2.50 11.71
N ASN A 145 -15.54 2.70 13.02
CA ASN A 145 -16.44 3.71 13.57
C ASN A 145 -15.78 5.06 13.24
N GLU A 146 -16.48 5.97 12.58
CA GLU A 146 -16.00 7.29 12.11
C GLU A 146 -15.58 8.27 13.25
N THR A 147 -15.14 7.79 14.41
CA THR A 147 -15.04 8.57 15.66
C THR A 147 -13.66 8.66 16.29
N HIS A 148 -12.59 8.15 15.65
CA HIS A 148 -11.24 8.19 16.21
C HIS A 148 -10.24 9.02 15.39
N CYS A 149 -10.70 10.15 14.86
CA CYS A 149 -9.80 11.25 14.55
C CYS A 149 -10.00 12.32 15.62
N LEU A 150 -8.88 12.94 16.00
CA LEU A 150 -8.71 14.04 16.96
C LEU A 150 -8.34 13.60 18.39
N ASP A 151 -7.06 13.81 18.70
CA ASP A 151 -6.51 14.30 19.98
C ASP A 151 -5.42 13.41 20.61
N ASP A 152 -4.18 13.55 20.13
CA ASP A 152 -2.98 13.41 20.98
C ASP A 152 -1.82 14.24 20.40
N PRO A 153 -1.56 15.47 20.88
CA PRO A 153 -0.41 16.25 20.43
C PRO A 153 0.82 15.94 21.29
N THR A 154 1.83 15.27 20.71
CA THR A 154 3.17 15.26 21.32
C THR A 154 3.98 16.49 20.87
N PRO A 155 4.84 17.08 21.71
CA PRO A 155 5.49 18.37 21.43
C PRO A 155 6.46 18.39 20.24
N PHE A 156 6.88 17.22 19.73
CA PHE A 156 7.80 17.12 18.58
C PHE A 156 7.06 17.24 17.23
N GLN A 157 5.73 17.07 17.22
CA GLN A 157 4.90 17.00 16.01
C GLN A 157 4.45 18.37 15.47
N THR A 158 4.43 19.41 16.32
CA THR A 158 3.92 20.74 15.95
C THR A 158 4.82 21.44 14.92
N GLN A 159 6.14 21.22 14.97
CA GLN A 159 7.10 21.91 14.10
C GLN A 159 6.95 21.59 12.61
N ILE A 160 6.68 20.33 12.24
CA ILE A 160 6.53 19.94 10.83
C ILE A 160 5.26 20.54 10.21
N LEU A 161 4.16 20.61 10.97
CA LEU A 161 2.89 21.14 10.48
C LEU A 161 2.86 22.67 10.37
N ASP A 162 3.70 23.36 11.15
CA ASP A 162 3.78 24.82 11.17
C ASP A 162 4.55 25.39 9.95
N ASP A 163 5.50 24.63 9.41
CA ASP A 163 6.30 25.03 8.24
C ASP A 163 5.54 24.89 6.90
N TYR A 164 4.51 24.04 6.84
CA TYR A 164 3.69 23.83 5.63
C TYR A 164 2.35 24.57 5.71
N TYR A 165 1.95 25.28 4.66
CA TYR A 165 0.65 25.96 4.58
C TYR A 165 -0.31 25.27 3.58
N GLY A 166 -1.60 25.24 3.92
CA GLY A 166 -2.67 24.75 3.05
C GLY A 166 -2.52 23.30 2.59
N GLN A 167 -2.66 23.07 1.27
CA GLN A 167 -2.58 21.74 0.65
C GLN A 167 -1.22 21.06 0.85
N ALA A 168 -0.15 21.81 1.14
CA ALA A 168 1.16 21.23 1.37
C ALA A 168 1.24 20.37 2.65
N LYS A 169 0.26 20.50 3.56
CA LYS A 169 0.12 19.63 4.75
C LYS A 169 -0.34 18.21 4.42
N TYR A 170 -0.91 18.00 3.23
CA TYR A 170 -1.54 16.75 2.83
C TYR A 170 -0.70 15.94 1.85
N TRP A 171 -0.02 16.60 0.91
CA TRP A 171 0.78 15.93 -0.12
C TRP A 171 2.24 16.36 -0.06
N PHE A 172 3.13 15.48 0.40
CA PHE A 172 4.55 15.78 0.58
C PHE A 172 5.36 15.38 -0.64
N GLY A 173 6.23 16.28 -1.12
CA GLY A 173 7.13 15.98 -2.23
C GLY A 173 6.41 15.46 -3.47
N LYS A 174 6.80 14.25 -3.89
CA LYS A 174 6.29 13.56 -5.09
C LYS A 174 4.83 13.15 -5.05
N ASP A 175 4.24 13.16 -3.86
CA ASP A 175 2.82 12.93 -3.65
C ASP A 175 1.97 14.12 -4.12
N TYR A 176 2.57 15.32 -4.28
CA TYR A 176 1.96 16.43 -5.01
C TYR A 176 2.30 16.29 -6.50
N SER A 177 1.39 15.67 -7.26
CA SER A 177 1.62 15.34 -8.67
C SER A 177 0.51 15.85 -9.60
N ASN A 178 0.87 15.99 -10.87
CA ASN A 178 -0.06 16.22 -11.97
C ASN A 178 0.48 15.50 -13.22
N PHE A 179 -0.06 14.32 -13.46
CA PHE A 179 0.39 13.35 -14.45
C PHE A 179 0.23 13.85 -15.90
N ILE A 180 -0.72 14.76 -16.13
CA ILE A 180 -0.91 15.38 -17.45
C ILE A 180 0.23 16.36 -17.75
N MET A 181 0.78 16.99 -16.70
CA MET A 181 1.81 18.02 -16.83
C MET A 181 3.21 17.44 -16.83
N LYS A 182 3.47 16.43 -15.99
CA LYS A 182 4.81 15.88 -15.79
C LYS A 182 4.77 14.48 -15.19
N ASP A 183 5.43 13.55 -15.87
CA ASP A 183 5.68 12.20 -15.36
C ASP A 183 6.66 12.20 -14.19
N TRP A 184 6.60 11.16 -13.36
CA TRP A 184 7.52 11.02 -12.24
C TRP A 184 8.94 10.75 -12.68
N MET A 185 9.88 11.39 -11.98
CA MET A 185 11.31 11.21 -12.14
C MET A 185 11.98 11.26 -10.76
N HIS A 186 13.15 10.64 -10.62
CA HIS A 186 13.95 10.65 -9.39
C HIS A 186 13.17 10.17 -8.16
N LEU A 187 12.49 9.01 -8.28
CA LEU A 187 11.68 8.41 -7.20
C LEU A 187 12.47 8.13 -5.91
N ASP A 188 13.80 8.13 -5.99
CA ASP A 188 14.75 8.05 -4.87
C ASP A 188 14.77 9.28 -3.96
N ALA A 189 14.15 10.40 -4.38
CA ALA A 189 13.98 11.60 -3.58
C ALA A 189 12.49 11.89 -3.28
N PRO A 190 11.81 11.09 -2.43
CA PRO A 190 10.35 11.11 -2.29
C PRO A 190 9.78 12.44 -1.77
N PHE A 191 10.53 13.15 -0.92
CA PHE A 191 10.08 14.42 -0.30
C PHE A 191 10.44 15.67 -1.11
N VAL A 192 10.96 15.51 -2.34
CA VAL A 192 11.27 16.62 -3.23
C VAL A 192 10.17 16.77 -4.27
N ASP A 193 9.60 17.98 -4.34
CA ASP A 193 8.57 18.35 -5.31
C ASP A 193 9.07 18.21 -6.74
N MET A 194 8.19 17.74 -7.63
CA MET A 194 8.50 17.64 -9.06
C MET A 194 7.96 18.80 -9.89
N ILE A 195 6.93 19.47 -9.36
CA ILE A 195 6.21 20.57 -9.98
C ILE A 195 6.12 21.73 -8.99
N ASP A 196 6.12 22.95 -9.51
CA ASP A 196 5.98 24.13 -8.68
C ASP A 196 4.52 24.29 -8.21
N ARG A 197 4.31 24.18 -6.90
CA ARG A 197 3.00 24.25 -6.25
C ARG A 197 2.33 25.61 -6.38
N THR A 198 3.10 26.68 -6.63
CA THR A 198 2.57 28.05 -6.74
C THR A 198 1.93 28.33 -8.09
N THR A 199 2.35 27.58 -9.12
CA THR A 199 1.92 27.78 -10.52
C THR A 199 1.11 26.62 -11.05
N THR A 200 1.33 25.40 -10.54
CA THR A 200 0.70 24.18 -11.06
C THR A 200 -0.15 23.51 -9.98
N PRO A 201 -1.48 23.45 -10.13
CA PRO A 201 -2.33 22.69 -9.23
C PRO A 201 -2.07 21.18 -9.39
N ARG A 202 -2.18 20.43 -8.30
CA ARG A 202 -2.23 18.96 -8.37
C ARG A 202 -3.44 18.50 -9.20
N MET A 203 -3.33 17.33 -9.80
CA MET A 203 -4.50 16.65 -10.36
C MET A 203 -5.22 15.91 -9.23
N PRO A 204 -6.51 16.19 -8.95
CA PRO A 204 -7.29 15.37 -8.03
C PRO A 204 -7.42 13.94 -8.55
N TRP A 205 -7.49 12.98 -7.64
CA TRP A 205 -7.78 11.59 -7.98
C TRP A 205 -9.16 11.19 -7.46
N HIS A 206 -9.86 10.35 -8.22
CA HIS A 206 -11.17 9.83 -7.85
C HIS A 206 -11.22 8.33 -8.09
N ASP A 207 -11.57 7.56 -7.06
CA ASP A 207 -11.58 6.10 -7.12
C ASP A 207 -12.72 5.46 -6.31
N ALA A 208 -13.00 4.18 -6.59
CA ALA A 208 -13.99 3.38 -5.87
C ALA A 208 -13.40 2.02 -5.50
N ILE A 209 -13.22 1.80 -4.20
CA ILE A 209 -12.50 0.64 -3.67
C ILE A 209 -13.47 -0.25 -2.90
N TYR A 210 -13.41 -1.56 -3.13
CA TYR A 210 -14.28 -2.54 -2.47
C TYR A 210 -13.46 -3.50 -1.60
N ASN A 211 -13.89 -3.68 -0.36
CA ASN A 211 -13.30 -4.63 0.57
C ASN A 211 -14.38 -5.56 1.14
N GLY A 212 -14.18 -6.88 1.06
CA GLY A 212 -15.13 -7.87 1.56
C GLY A 212 -14.45 -9.02 2.28
N ARG A 213 -15.05 -9.47 3.40
CA ARG A 213 -14.60 -10.64 4.17
C ARG A 213 -14.99 -11.96 3.49
N SER A 214 -14.62 -12.16 2.24
CA SER A 214 -15.03 -13.36 1.52
C SER A 214 -14.28 -14.62 2.05
N CYS A 215 -13.06 -14.46 2.55
CA CYS A 215 -12.06 -15.50 2.85
C CYS A 215 -12.01 -16.19 4.22
N ARG A 216 -12.18 -17.52 4.34
CA ARG A 216 -11.65 -18.24 5.52
C ARG A 216 -11.14 -19.64 5.17
N THR A 217 -9.83 -19.83 5.18
CA THR A 217 -9.17 -21.16 5.31
C THR A 217 -7.81 -21.06 6.01
N ARG A 218 -7.76 -20.45 7.21
CA ARG A 218 -6.93 -20.88 8.36
C ARG A 218 -7.19 -19.96 9.57
N ARG A 219 -6.93 -20.48 10.77
CA ARG A 219 -6.88 -19.72 12.02
C ARG A 219 -5.57 -18.92 12.00
N GLY A 220 -5.65 -17.59 11.92
CA GLY A 220 -4.52 -16.67 11.93
C GLY A 220 -4.91 -15.32 11.33
N SER A 221 -4.52 -14.21 11.95
CA SER A 221 -4.79 -12.85 11.50
C SER A 221 -3.72 -12.40 10.49
N SER A 222 -3.86 -12.86 9.25
CA SER A 222 -3.06 -12.39 8.11
C SER A 222 -3.73 -11.17 7.48
N PHE A 223 -2.94 -10.12 7.25
CA PHE A 223 -3.35 -8.89 6.57
C PHE A 223 -2.92 -8.94 5.09
N HIS A 224 -3.74 -8.44 4.18
CA HIS A 224 -3.37 -8.24 2.77
C HIS A 224 -3.85 -6.86 2.34
N THR A 225 -3.14 -6.17 1.45
CA THR A 225 -3.62 -4.95 0.79
C THR A 225 -3.14 -4.93 -0.65
N THR A 226 -4.04 -4.62 -1.60
CA THR A 226 -3.64 -4.04 -2.88
C THR A 226 -3.68 -2.54 -2.63
N LEU A 227 -2.51 -1.98 -2.39
CA LEU A 227 -2.41 -0.53 -2.39
C LEU A 227 -2.46 -0.12 -3.86
N GLU A 228 -3.25 0.87 -4.23
CA GLU A 228 -2.98 1.69 -5.41
C GLU A 228 -2.43 2.97 -4.83
N CYS A 229 -1.13 2.90 -4.49
CA CYS A 229 -0.54 3.73 -3.44
C CYS A 229 -0.09 5.11 -3.92
N HIS A 230 -0.75 5.68 -4.92
CA HIS A 230 -0.31 6.94 -5.53
C HIS A 230 -1.41 7.96 -5.81
N GLU A 231 -2.62 7.64 -5.39
CA GLU A 231 -3.82 8.10 -6.07
C GLU A 231 -4.87 8.67 -5.08
N THR A 232 -4.37 9.37 -4.04
CA THR A 232 -5.19 10.19 -3.11
C THR A 232 -4.97 11.67 -3.32
#